data_AF-A0A2G9UUZ1-F1
#
_entry.id   AF-A0A2G9UUZ1-F1
#
_cell.length_a   1.000
_cell.length_b   1.000
_cell.length_c   1.000
_cell.angle_alpha   90.00
_cell.angle_beta   90.00
_cell.angle_gamma   90.00
#
_symmetry.space_group_name_H-M   'P 1'
#
loop_
_entity.id
_entity.type
_entity.pdbx_description
1 polymer ?
#
loop_
_entity_poly.entity_id
_entity_poly.type
_entity_poly.pdbx_seq_one_letter_code
_entity_poly.pdbx_strand_id
1 'polypeptide(L)'
;MRWRSVSLLTAAAAAAVRVLLLLATTLTLVLLPGVVDARAILNDDHVVHTALGSIRGLPQSFQGERVSAFLGVPYARAPVGIRRFAKPEMIQPWSGE
;
A
#
# COMPACT_ATOMS: atom_id res chain seq x y z
N MET A 1 33.46 48.83 -28.88
CA MET A 1 32.72 47.69 -29.50
C MET A 1 33.32 46.38 -28.97
N ARG A 2 32.58 45.54 -28.21
CA ARG A 2 32.90 44.09 -27.96
C ARG A 2 31.99 43.35 -26.93
N TRP A 3 30.86 43.90 -26.48
CA TRP A 3 30.12 43.35 -25.32
C TRP A 3 28.78 42.65 -25.62
N ARG A 4 28.36 42.49 -26.89
CA ARG A 4 27.06 41.84 -27.22
C ARG A 4 27.16 40.33 -27.47
N SER A 5 28.37 39.78 -27.59
CA SER A 5 28.60 38.41 -28.06
C SER A 5 28.64 37.35 -26.94
N VAL A 6 28.82 37.75 -25.68
CA VAL A 6 28.96 36.80 -24.55
C VAL A 6 27.59 36.34 -24.03
N SER A 7 26.56 37.18 -24.14
CA SER A 7 25.23 36.96 -23.58
C SER A 7 24.40 35.88 -24.28
N LEU A 8 24.70 35.61 -25.56
CA LEU A 8 23.99 34.59 -26.35
C LEU A 8 24.55 33.17 -26.11
N LEU A 9 25.85 33.06 -25.82
CA LEU A 9 26.51 31.80 -25.53
C LEU A 9 26.10 31.24 -24.16
N THR A 10 25.90 32.10 -23.16
CA THR A 10 25.45 31.70 -21.82
C THR A 10 23.96 31.28 -21.80
N ALA A 11 23.11 31.96 -22.57
CA ALA A 11 21.70 31.62 -22.69
C ALA A 11 21.47 30.26 -23.38
N ALA A 12 22.22 29.97 -24.45
CA ALA A 12 22.17 28.68 -25.14
C ALA A 12 22.66 27.53 -24.25
N ALA A 13 23.74 27.74 -23.49
CA ALA A 13 24.24 26.76 -22.53
C ALA A 13 23.22 26.45 -21.42
N ALA A 14 22.54 27.47 -20.88
CA ALA A 14 21.49 27.29 -19.87
C ALA A 14 20.27 26.50 -20.40
N ALA A 15 19.91 26.72 -21.67
CA ALA A 15 18.84 25.96 -22.33
C ALA A 15 19.24 24.49 -22.52
N ALA A 16 20.48 24.22 -22.95
CA ALA A 16 20.99 22.86 -23.11
C ALA A 16 21.04 22.11 -21.77
N VAL A 17 21.44 22.76 -20.68
CA VAL A 17 21.44 22.17 -19.34
C VAL A 17 20.01 21.86 -18.88
N ARG A 18 19.04 22.75 -19.15
CA ARG A 18 17.62 22.47 -18.84
C ARG A 18 17.08 21.28 -19.62
N VAL A 19 17.41 21.19 -20.91
CA VAL A 19 17.01 20.05 -21.75
C VAL A 19 17.64 18.76 -21.25
N LEU A 20 18.93 18.78 -20.90
CA LEU A 20 19.62 17.62 -20.35
C LEU A 20 19.00 17.17 -19.02
N LEU A 21 18.65 18.10 -18.13
CA LEU A 21 17.98 17.81 -16.86
C LEU A 21 16.58 17.21 -17.06
N LEU A 22 15.81 17.71 -18.04
CA LEU A 22 14.49 17.16 -18.38
C LEU A 22 14.59 15.77 -19.02
N LEU A 23 15.61 15.53 -19.86
CA LEU A 23 15.89 14.21 -20.44
C LEU A 23 16.34 13.22 -19.35
N ALA A 24 17.16 13.65 -18.40
CA ALA A 24 17.63 12.79 -17.30
C ALA A 24 16.49 12.41 -16.35
N THR A 25 15.61 13.35 -15.98
CA THR A 25 14.46 13.05 -15.10
C THR A 25 13.44 12.13 -15.78
N THR A 26 13.15 12.37 -17.06
CA THR A 26 12.26 11.48 -17.85
C THR A 26 12.87 10.09 -18.02
N LEU A 27 14.18 9.98 -18.29
CA LEU A 27 14.87 8.70 -18.37
C LEU A 27 14.84 7.94 -17.04
N THR A 28 15.06 8.63 -15.92
CA THR A 28 14.99 8.03 -14.58
C THR A 28 13.58 7.52 -14.27
N LEU A 29 12.54 8.27 -14.67
CA LEU A 29 11.14 7.87 -14.50
C LEU A 29 10.79 6.62 -15.34
N VAL A 30 11.36 6.50 -16.54
CA VAL A 30 11.15 5.37 -17.46
C VAL A 30 11.94 4.11 -17.04
N LEU A 31 13.10 4.26 -16.40
CA LEU A 31 13.94 3.14 -15.95
C LEU A 31 13.59 2.59 -14.56
N LEU A 32 12.79 3.30 -13.77
CA LEU A 32 12.36 2.85 -12.42
C LEU A 32 10.84 2.61 -12.28
N PRO A 33 10.13 1.96 -13.23
CA PRO A 33 8.78 1.51 -12.98
C PRO A 33 8.84 0.33 -11.99
N GLY A 34 8.53 0.59 -10.71
CA GLY A 34 8.46 -0.50 -9.72
C GLY A 34 8.61 -0.13 -8.25
N VAL A 35 8.90 1.11 -7.88
CA VAL A 35 9.14 1.47 -6.46
C VAL A 35 7.84 1.70 -5.68
N VAL A 36 6.74 2.00 -6.37
CA VAL A 36 5.46 2.35 -5.73
C VAL A 36 4.38 1.41 -6.24
N ASP A 37 4.05 0.38 -5.45
CA ASP A 37 2.88 -0.43 -5.71
C ASP A 37 1.62 0.37 -5.34
N ALA A 38 1.07 1.08 -6.33
CA ALA A 38 -0.15 1.86 -6.17
C ALA A 38 -1.34 0.98 -5.73
N ARG A 39 -1.33 -0.33 -6.00
CA ARG A 39 -2.40 -1.24 -5.54
C ARG A 39 -2.37 -1.45 -4.03
N ALA A 40 -1.20 -1.38 -3.41
CA ALA A 40 -1.06 -1.45 -1.95
C ALA A 40 -1.62 -0.22 -1.23
N ILE A 41 -1.66 0.94 -1.89
CA ILE A 41 -2.16 2.20 -1.31
C ILE A 41 -3.69 2.30 -1.43
N LEU A 42 -4.29 1.65 -2.44
CA LEU A 42 -5.70 1.86 -2.80
C LEU A 42 -6.69 0.90 -2.11
N ASN A 43 -6.25 -0.12 -1.37
CA ASN A 43 -7.15 -1.15 -0.85
C ASN A 43 -6.79 -1.64 0.56
N ASP A 44 -6.55 -0.70 1.49
CA ASP A 44 -6.01 -0.96 2.83
C ASP A 44 -7.07 -1.24 3.91
N ASP A 45 -8.35 -1.40 3.54
CA ASP A 45 -9.39 -1.52 4.57
C ASP A 45 -9.43 -2.93 5.21
N HIS A 46 -8.83 -3.93 4.54
CA HIS A 46 -8.72 -5.32 5.02
C HIS A 46 -10.01 -5.90 5.63
N VAL A 47 -11.19 -5.44 5.19
CA VAL A 47 -12.50 -5.90 5.70
C VAL A 47 -13.02 -7.07 4.87
N VAL A 48 -13.50 -8.12 5.53
CA VAL A 48 -14.16 -9.27 4.90
C VAL A 48 -15.54 -9.48 5.52
N HIS A 49 -16.54 -9.73 4.68
CA HIS A 49 -17.89 -10.06 5.11
C HIS A 49 -18.08 -11.58 5.22
N THR A 50 -18.55 -12.05 6.37
CA THR A 50 -18.89 -13.46 6.60
C THR A 50 -20.39 -13.62 6.86
N ALA A 51 -20.86 -14.86 6.93
CA ALA A 51 -22.26 -15.14 7.29
C ALA A 51 -22.65 -14.68 8.71
N LEU A 52 -21.68 -14.48 9.60
CA LEU A 52 -21.91 -14.09 10.99
C LEU A 52 -21.62 -12.62 11.26
N GLY A 53 -20.93 -11.91 10.37
CA GLY A 53 -20.56 -10.52 10.56
C GLY A 53 -19.33 -10.14 9.76
N SER A 54 -18.97 -8.85 9.77
CA SER A 54 -17.75 -8.36 9.14
C SER A 54 -16.55 -8.58 10.06
N ILE A 55 -15.36 -8.73 9.47
CA ILE A 55 -14.10 -8.88 10.19
C ILE A 55 -13.08 -7.94 9.55
N ARG A 56 -12.47 -7.09 10.37
CA ARG A 56 -11.31 -6.27 9.96
C ARG A 56 -9.99 -7.02 10.22
N GLY A 57 -9.21 -7.17 9.17
CA GLY A 57 -7.84 -7.69 9.21
C GLY A 57 -6.80 -6.57 9.33
N LEU A 58 -5.54 -6.97 9.21
CA LEU A 58 -4.40 -6.04 9.19
C LEU A 58 -3.35 -6.51 8.17
N PRO A 59 -2.59 -5.57 7.56
CA PRO A 59 -1.51 -5.94 6.66
C PRO A 59 -0.34 -6.55 7.45
N GLN A 60 0.15 -7.70 6.99
CA GLN A 60 1.38 -8.32 7.51
C GLN A 60 2.33 -8.66 6.37
N SER A 61 3.61 -8.84 6.70
CA SER A 61 4.58 -9.42 5.77
C SER A 61 4.92 -10.84 6.19
N PHE A 62 4.88 -11.77 5.25
CA PHE A 62 5.27 -13.15 5.44
C PHE A 62 6.16 -13.57 4.26
N GLN A 63 7.39 -14.00 4.55
CA GLN A 63 8.39 -14.39 3.54
C GLN A 63 8.65 -13.32 2.46
N GLY A 64 8.58 -12.04 2.81
CA GLY A 64 8.78 -10.92 1.87
C GLY A 64 7.54 -10.56 1.05
N GLU A 65 6.46 -11.33 1.15
CA GLU A 65 5.17 -11.00 0.54
C GLU A 65 4.27 -10.25 1.52
N ARG A 66 3.40 -9.38 0.99
CA ARG A 66 2.38 -8.67 1.77
C ARG A 66 1.10 -9.49 1.78
N VAL A 67 0.58 -9.78 2.98
CA VAL A 67 -0.61 -10.59 3.19
C VAL A 67 -1.60 -9.85 4.09
N SER A 68 -2.88 -10.21 3.99
CA SER A 68 -3.92 -9.77 4.94
C SER A 68 -4.05 -10.81 6.05
N ALA A 69 -3.85 -10.40 7.30
CA ALA A 69 -3.98 -11.28 8.46
C ALA A 69 -5.29 -10.98 9.21
N PHE A 70 -6.06 -12.04 9.49
CA PHE A 70 -7.32 -11.99 10.24
C PHE A 70 -7.15 -12.83 11.51
N LEU A 71 -6.90 -12.17 12.64
CA LEU A 71 -6.50 -12.81 13.88
C LEU A 71 -7.61 -12.71 14.92
N GLY A 72 -7.73 -13.73 15.78
CA GLY A 72 -8.70 -13.72 16.88
C GLY A 72 -10.17 -13.86 16.45
N VAL A 73 -10.43 -14.36 15.23
CA VAL A 73 -11.79 -14.53 14.69
C VAL A 73 -12.59 -15.54 15.54
N PRO A 74 -13.71 -15.15 16.15
CA PRO A 74 -14.51 -16.06 16.95
C PRO A 74 -15.28 -17.04 16.06
N TYR A 75 -15.08 -18.34 16.30
CA TYR A 75 -15.77 -19.42 15.57
C TYR A 75 -16.77 -20.20 16.45
N ALA A 76 -16.71 -20.03 17.77
CA ALA A 76 -17.57 -20.68 18.74
C ALA A 76 -17.71 -19.80 19.99
N ARG A 77 -18.73 -20.11 20.81
CA ARG A 77 -18.88 -19.50 22.14
C ARG A 77 -17.73 -19.93 23.05
N ALA A 78 -17.32 -19.04 23.95
CA ALA A 78 -16.27 -19.33 24.92
C ALA A 78 -16.60 -20.60 25.74
N PRO A 79 -15.69 -21.60 25.79
CA PRO A 79 -15.92 -22.89 26.45
C PRO A 79 -15.69 -22.81 27.98
N VAL A 80 -16.32 -21.83 28.62
CA VAL A 80 -16.19 -21.53 30.05
C VAL A 80 -17.47 -21.90 30.82
N GLY A 81 -17.36 -22.05 32.14
CA GLY A 81 -18.48 -22.42 33.01
C GLY A 81 -19.10 -23.76 32.62
N ILE A 82 -20.43 -23.78 32.44
CA ILE A 82 -21.18 -24.99 32.06
C ILE A 82 -20.77 -25.55 30.68
N ARG A 83 -20.12 -24.75 29.83
CA ARG A 83 -19.65 -25.19 28.51
C ARG A 83 -18.29 -25.89 28.55
N ARG A 84 -17.63 -25.92 29.71
CA ARG A 84 -16.35 -26.64 29.86
C ARG A 84 -16.60 -28.13 29.60
N PHE A 85 -15.76 -28.73 28.75
CA PHE A 85 -15.87 -30.13 28.32
C PHE A 85 -17.10 -30.46 27.44
N ALA A 86 -17.96 -29.48 27.12
CA ALA A 86 -19.05 -29.67 26.17
C ALA A 86 -18.56 -29.53 24.71
N LYS A 87 -19.38 -29.96 23.75
CA LYS A 87 -19.10 -29.69 22.33
C LYS A 87 -19.12 -28.18 22.06
N PRO A 88 -18.31 -27.65 21.12
CA PRO A 88 -18.36 -26.25 20.73
C PRO A 88 -19.75 -25.84 20.26
N GLU A 89 -20.24 -24.70 20.75
CA GLU A 89 -21.49 -24.09 20.32
C GLU A 89 -21.19 -22.94 19.35
N MET A 90 -21.94 -22.83 18.25
CA MET A 90 -21.80 -21.73 17.31
C MET A 90 -22.10 -20.37 17.96
N ILE A 91 -21.30 -19.36 17.65
CA ILE A 91 -21.52 -17.99 18.10
C ILE A 91 -22.70 -17.35 17.36
N GLN A 92 -23.35 -16.36 17.97
CA GLN A 92 -24.37 -15.57 17.30
C GLN A 92 -23.73 -14.57 16.33
N PRO A 93 -24.43 -14.18 15.25
CA PRO A 93 -23.99 -13.09 14.40
C PRO A 93 -23.74 -11.80 15.20
N TRP A 94 -22.79 -10.98 14.75
CA TRP A 94 -22.46 -9.69 15.34
C TRP A 94 -22.65 -8.55 14.33
N SER A 95 -22.87 -7.34 14.86
CA SER A 95 -22.93 -6.10 14.07
C SER A 95 -21.62 -5.33 14.21
N GLY A 96 -21.13 -4.76 13.10
CA GLY A 96 -19.85 -4.05 13.06
C GLY A 96 -18.76 -4.85 12.37
N GLU A 97 -17.51 -4.43 12.57
CA GLU A 97 -16.29 -4.93 11.93
C GLU A 97 -15.12 -5.09 12.92
#